data_AF-A0A8H5G6V9-F1
#
_entry.id   AF-A0A8H5G6V9-F1
#
_cell.length_a   1.000
_cell.length_b   1.000
_cell.length_c   1.000
_cell.angle_alpha   90.00
_cell.angle_beta   90.00
_cell.angle_gamma   90.00
#
_symmetry.space_group_name_H-M   'P 1'
#
loop_
_entity.id
_entity.type
_entity.pdbx_description
1 polymer ?
#
loop_
_entity_poly.entity_id
_entity_poly.type
_entity_poly.pdbx_seq_one_letter_code
_entity_poly.pdbx_strand_id
1 'polypeptide(L)'
;MKASTKTSLVNKIMVAALVSALGMQGVLAQEDNNNPTVPRFQGQLLLQTVLDNTKCMTAASNSDGAAVTLQGCTGAQSQQWTFQDGALKVHGNKCLDVKGGNAANGNNLQIQTCSGGNANQMWDYNIWTNKLTWKDHNKCADLSGGSTADGTPIHLWDCVWNNNQVWNTGYSASALPEKSQVGQSGVNKCTSNSQDSMCQTSWINSAEDFCLWAPPSPGNIGDTEQHEVAWCTKSGRGTRVIPNGTLQGVHFVETPDYVQITGVGDFTKININKGDQGGELDNRGPDGKGNPIGGLLYGNTFSNAMQYHEWTNFMSDSQFCIRACKGPRAKELCNHIYDLMGCEWNMPANYAPNTYEQCKGDDAIPMGVYGTSTFHQGTAPTPPPHPAPSSSNCQALPSIASGPAPAKRSLQKKFVPRFPEQTPPPSAKGYY
;
A
#
# COMPACT_ATOMS: atom_id res chain seq x y z
N MET A 1 33.78 -32.23 -68.87
CA MET A 1 33.72 -31.16 -69.88
C MET A 1 32.74 -30.09 -69.41
N LYS A 2 33.17 -28.83 -69.55
CA LYS A 2 32.41 -27.57 -69.54
C LYS A 2 31.68 -27.13 -68.25
N ALA A 3 32.22 -26.04 -67.71
CA ALA A 3 31.56 -25.08 -66.83
C ALA A 3 30.46 -24.29 -67.56
N SER A 4 29.47 -23.80 -66.81
CA SER A 4 28.89 -22.46 -67.01
C SER A 4 28.13 -21.98 -65.76
N THR A 5 28.19 -20.67 -65.59
CA THR A 5 27.95 -19.74 -64.48
C THR A 5 26.49 -19.33 -64.19
N LYS A 6 26.27 -18.96 -62.90
CA LYS A 6 25.63 -17.72 -62.37
C LYS A 6 24.13 -17.66 -61.93
N THR A 7 23.98 -17.31 -60.63
CA THR A 7 22.98 -16.45 -59.92
C THR A 7 21.52 -16.94 -59.77
N SER A 8 21.06 -17.34 -58.57
CA SER A 8 20.39 -16.53 -57.50
C SER A 8 18.94 -16.16 -57.86
N LEU A 9 17.86 -16.36 -57.07
CA LEU A 9 17.64 -16.67 -55.66
C LEU A 9 16.20 -17.25 -55.51
N VAL A 10 16.04 -18.27 -54.67
CA VAL A 10 14.92 -18.58 -53.73
C VAL A 10 13.46 -18.39 -54.20
N ASN A 11 12.71 -19.49 -54.33
CA ASN A 11 11.39 -19.69 -53.69
C ASN A 11 10.80 -21.10 -53.93
N LYS A 12 10.04 -21.63 -52.95
CA LYS A 12 9.07 -22.77 -53.01
C LYS A 12 9.70 -24.20 -53.08
N ILE A 13 9.31 -25.27 -52.37
CA ILE A 13 8.06 -25.70 -51.70
C ILE A 13 8.35 -26.89 -50.74
N MET A 14 7.60 -26.93 -49.62
CA MET A 14 7.13 -28.01 -48.72
C MET A 14 7.83 -29.39 -48.63
N VAL A 15 7.94 -29.92 -47.39
CA VAL A 15 7.11 -31.02 -46.81
C VAL A 15 7.83 -31.65 -45.59
N ALA A 16 7.01 -31.99 -44.59
CA ALA A 16 7.18 -32.98 -43.50
C ALA A 16 7.86 -32.53 -42.20
N ALA A 17 7.01 -32.55 -41.17
CA ALA A 17 7.31 -32.51 -39.75
C ALA A 17 8.17 -33.68 -39.30
N LEU A 18 9.07 -33.44 -38.34
CA LEU A 18 9.09 -34.10 -37.02
C LEU A 18 10.30 -33.60 -36.19
N VAL A 19 9.97 -33.10 -35.00
CA VAL A 19 10.79 -33.00 -33.78
C VAL A 19 12.15 -32.31 -33.91
N SER A 20 12.18 -31.01 -33.65
CA SER A 20 13.40 -30.27 -33.36
C SER A 20 13.45 -29.89 -31.87
N ALA A 21 14.41 -30.48 -31.16
CA ALA A 21 15.02 -29.85 -30.00
C ALA A 21 15.74 -28.56 -30.46
N LEU A 22 15.46 -27.44 -29.81
CA LEU A 22 16.17 -26.15 -29.76
C LEU A 22 15.36 -25.37 -28.72
N GLY A 23 15.87 -25.05 -27.54
CA GLY A 23 17.08 -24.31 -27.28
C GLY A 23 16.64 -23.23 -26.30
N MET A 24 17.16 -23.30 -25.08
CA MET A 24 16.96 -22.29 -24.05
C MET A 24 17.31 -20.92 -24.62
N GLN A 25 16.29 -20.10 -24.85
CA GLN A 25 16.40 -18.66 -24.81
C GLN A 25 15.40 -18.23 -23.76
N GLY A 26 15.95 -17.67 -22.68
CA GLY A 26 15.18 -17.12 -21.58
C GLY A 26 14.08 -16.23 -22.14
N VAL A 27 12.85 -16.66 -21.87
CA VAL A 27 11.74 -15.73 -21.79
C VAL A 27 12.08 -14.87 -20.58
N LEU A 28 12.78 -13.77 -20.81
CA LEU A 28 12.60 -12.59 -19.96
C LEU A 28 11.10 -12.39 -19.93
N ALA A 29 10.51 -12.53 -18.75
CA ALA A 29 9.15 -12.14 -18.51
C ALA A 29 9.02 -10.67 -18.92
N GLN A 30 8.57 -10.45 -20.15
CA GLN A 30 7.84 -9.26 -20.48
C GLN A 30 6.47 -9.49 -19.84
N GLU A 31 6.41 -9.25 -18.53
CA GLU A 31 5.16 -9.26 -17.78
C GLU A 31 4.20 -8.29 -18.48
N ASP A 32 3.00 -8.78 -18.76
CA ASP A 32 1.98 -8.09 -19.53
C ASP A 32 1.65 -6.72 -18.93
N ASN A 33 2.16 -5.67 -19.57
CA ASN A 33 1.79 -4.26 -19.36
C ASN A 33 0.35 -3.93 -19.82
N ASN A 34 -0.50 -4.93 -20.02
CA ASN A 34 -1.84 -4.76 -20.58
C ASN A 34 -2.90 -4.66 -19.48
N ASN A 35 -2.93 -3.45 -18.91
CA ASN A 35 -4.07 -2.76 -18.29
C ASN A 35 -4.39 -3.02 -16.80
N PRO A 36 -3.82 -2.17 -15.93
CA PRO A 36 -4.57 -1.59 -14.83
C PRO A 36 -4.58 -0.06 -15.01
N THR A 37 -5.62 0.49 -15.63
CA THR A 37 -5.85 1.95 -15.67
C THR A 37 -6.49 2.50 -14.38
N VAL A 38 -6.85 1.62 -13.44
CA VAL A 38 -7.58 1.97 -12.23
C VAL A 38 -6.87 1.35 -11.02
N PRO A 39 -6.68 2.10 -9.92
CA PRO A 39 -6.16 1.52 -8.69
C PRO A 39 -7.08 0.44 -8.13
N ARG A 40 -6.49 -0.49 -7.37
CA ARG A 40 -7.23 -1.54 -6.65
C ARG A 40 -8.32 -0.97 -5.74
N PHE A 41 -8.04 0.16 -5.10
CA PHE A 41 -8.97 0.86 -4.23
C PHE A 41 -9.90 1.77 -5.03
N GLN A 42 -11.16 1.89 -4.59
CA GLN A 42 -12.22 2.57 -5.32
C GLN A 42 -12.80 3.77 -4.60
N GLY A 43 -13.47 4.65 -5.35
CA GLY A 43 -14.11 5.84 -4.81
C GLY A 43 -13.13 7.00 -4.64
N GLN A 44 -13.34 7.80 -3.59
CA GLN A 44 -12.51 8.98 -3.30
C GLN A 44 -11.26 8.57 -2.53
N LEU A 45 -10.11 8.69 -3.17
CA LEU A 45 -8.82 8.26 -2.70
C LEU A 45 -7.92 9.45 -2.37
N LEU A 46 -7.04 9.25 -1.40
CA LEU A 46 -5.84 10.05 -1.25
C LEU A 46 -4.75 9.49 -2.16
N LEU A 47 -3.97 10.39 -2.76
CA LEU A 47 -2.72 10.07 -3.46
C LEU A 47 -1.56 10.60 -2.64
N GLN A 48 -0.79 9.70 -2.03
CA GLN A 48 0.26 10.00 -1.06
C GLN A 48 1.62 9.68 -1.65
N THR A 49 2.58 10.59 -1.51
CA THR A 49 3.96 10.28 -1.92
C THR A 49 4.56 9.23 -1.00
N VAL A 50 5.32 8.28 -1.56
CA VAL A 50 6.05 7.29 -0.75
C VAL A 50 7.18 7.91 0.08
N LEU A 51 7.63 9.13 -0.26
CA LEU A 51 8.68 9.84 0.46
C LEU A 51 8.21 10.36 1.83
N ASP A 52 6.92 10.63 1.97
CA ASP A 52 6.27 11.06 3.21
C ASP A 52 4.78 10.73 3.15
N ASN A 53 4.38 9.64 3.80
CA ASN A 53 3.00 9.18 3.81
C ASN A 53 2.03 10.14 4.53
N THR A 54 2.50 11.24 5.15
CA THR A 54 1.63 12.28 5.71
C THR A 54 1.25 13.37 4.70
N LYS A 55 1.77 13.28 3.47
CA LYS A 55 1.58 14.27 2.41
C LYS A 55 0.73 13.72 1.26
N CYS A 56 -0.15 14.56 0.74
CA CYS A 56 -1.15 14.24 -0.26
C CYS A 56 -1.05 15.19 -1.47
N MET A 57 -1.22 14.63 -2.67
CA MET A 57 -1.48 15.39 -3.90
C MET A 57 -2.78 16.19 -3.71
N THR A 58 -2.69 17.51 -3.90
CA THR A 58 -3.74 18.45 -3.53
C THR A 58 -3.95 19.48 -4.64
N ALA A 59 -5.21 19.67 -5.05
CA ALA A 59 -5.59 20.81 -5.88
C ALA A 59 -5.61 22.10 -5.04
N ALA A 60 -4.91 23.15 -5.48
CA ALA A 60 -4.78 24.39 -4.71
C ALA A 60 -6.12 25.14 -4.52
N SER A 61 -7.05 24.99 -5.45
CA SER A 61 -8.43 25.52 -5.36
C SER A 61 -9.36 24.73 -6.30
N ASN A 62 -10.66 25.05 -6.32
CA ASN A 62 -11.63 24.51 -7.29
C ASN A 62 -11.81 25.45 -8.50
N SER A 63 -10.70 25.95 -9.05
CA SER A 63 -10.70 26.81 -10.24
C SER A 63 -9.93 26.14 -11.36
N ASP A 64 -10.33 26.41 -12.61
CA ASP A 64 -9.58 25.94 -13.77
C ASP A 64 -8.18 26.55 -13.80
N GLY A 65 -7.18 25.73 -14.10
CA GLY A 65 -5.77 26.08 -14.05
C GLY A 65 -5.16 26.11 -12.64
N ALA A 66 -5.90 25.73 -11.59
CA ALA A 66 -5.34 25.67 -10.25
C ALA A 66 -4.22 24.62 -10.18
N ALA A 67 -3.10 24.99 -9.57
CA ALA A 67 -1.93 24.12 -9.46
C ALA A 67 -2.23 22.88 -8.62
N VAL A 68 -1.58 21.77 -8.97
CA VAL A 68 -1.55 20.56 -8.16
C VAL A 68 -0.22 20.52 -7.40
N THR A 69 -0.31 20.47 -6.07
CA THR A 69 0.84 20.58 -5.17
C THR A 69 0.78 19.53 -4.08
N LEU A 70 1.90 19.32 -3.40
CA LEU A 70 1.95 18.49 -2.21
C LEU A 70 1.51 19.31 -0.98
N GLN A 71 0.63 18.75 -0.15
CA GLN A 71 0.21 19.34 1.13
C GLN A 71 0.04 18.25 2.19
N GLY A 72 0.05 18.61 3.47
CA GLY A 72 -0.38 17.71 4.54
C GLY A 72 -1.75 17.07 4.27
N CYS A 73 -1.86 15.76 4.47
CA CYS A 73 -3.12 15.03 4.30
C CYS A 73 -4.14 15.47 5.37
N THR A 74 -5.25 16.02 4.93
CA THR A 74 -6.37 16.48 5.78
C THR A 74 -7.67 15.73 5.47
N GLY A 75 -7.75 15.06 4.32
CA GLY A 75 -8.98 14.45 3.82
C GLY A 75 -9.97 15.47 3.23
N ALA A 76 -9.53 16.71 2.98
CA ALA A 76 -10.33 17.73 2.33
C ALA A 76 -10.74 17.33 0.90
N GLN A 77 -11.80 17.95 0.37
CA GLN A 77 -12.29 17.66 -0.99
C GLN A 77 -11.24 17.90 -2.08
N SER A 78 -10.25 18.79 -1.85
CA SER A 78 -9.13 19.04 -2.77
C SER A 78 -8.09 17.92 -2.82
N GLN A 79 -8.21 16.92 -1.94
CA GLN A 79 -7.33 15.75 -1.83
C GLN A 79 -8.05 14.44 -2.16
N GLN A 80 -9.36 14.52 -2.43
CA GLN A 80 -10.21 13.38 -2.70
C GLN A 80 -10.29 13.14 -4.21
N TRP A 81 -9.44 12.26 -4.70
CA TRP A 81 -9.32 11.93 -6.11
C TRP A 81 -10.12 10.69 -6.48
N THR A 82 -10.81 10.70 -7.62
CA THR A 82 -11.56 9.56 -8.15
C THR A 82 -11.03 9.19 -9.52
N PHE A 83 -10.65 7.93 -9.71
CA PHE A 83 -10.29 7.39 -11.01
C PHE A 83 -11.57 7.00 -11.77
N GLN A 84 -11.79 7.56 -12.95
CA GLN A 84 -12.97 7.28 -13.76
C GLN A 84 -12.65 7.47 -15.25
N ASP A 85 -12.87 6.43 -16.05
CA ASP A 85 -12.73 6.48 -17.52
C ASP A 85 -11.37 7.01 -18.00
N GLY A 86 -10.29 6.66 -17.29
CA GLY A 86 -8.93 7.13 -17.53
C GLY A 86 -8.64 8.55 -17.04
N ALA A 87 -9.63 9.28 -16.50
CA ALA A 87 -9.41 10.57 -15.87
C ALA A 87 -9.23 10.43 -14.36
N LEU A 88 -8.42 11.32 -13.78
CA LEU A 88 -8.27 11.47 -12.34
C LEU A 88 -9.02 12.73 -11.87
N LYS A 89 -10.19 12.54 -11.28
CA LYS A 89 -11.12 13.61 -10.94
C LYS A 89 -10.98 14.13 -9.51
N VAL A 90 -11.21 15.41 -9.30
CA VAL A 90 -11.33 16.08 -7.99
C VAL A 90 -12.47 17.10 -8.06
N HIS A 91 -13.05 17.48 -6.91
CA HIS A 91 -14.20 18.41 -6.85
C HIS A 91 -15.40 18.02 -7.75
N GLY A 92 -15.55 16.73 -8.04
CA GLY A 92 -16.61 16.16 -8.88
C GLY A 92 -16.38 16.30 -10.40
N ASN A 93 -16.04 17.51 -10.89
CA ASN A 93 -15.92 17.78 -12.33
C ASN A 93 -14.60 18.46 -12.76
N LYS A 94 -13.57 18.40 -11.93
CA LYS A 94 -12.21 18.82 -12.30
C LYS A 94 -11.34 17.59 -12.51
N CYS A 95 -10.47 17.62 -13.48
CA CYS A 95 -9.59 16.52 -13.86
C CYS A 95 -8.14 16.98 -13.71
N LEU A 96 -7.26 16.09 -13.25
CA LEU A 96 -5.81 16.28 -13.32
C LEU A 96 -5.42 16.46 -14.79
N ASP A 97 -4.76 17.56 -15.09
CA ASP A 97 -4.55 18.06 -16.45
C ASP A 97 -3.09 18.46 -16.63
N VAL A 98 -2.50 18.01 -17.75
CA VAL A 98 -1.20 18.50 -18.21
C VAL A 98 -1.41 19.87 -18.83
N LYS A 99 -0.86 20.91 -18.18
CA LYS A 99 -1.06 22.30 -18.59
C LYS A 99 -0.70 22.51 -20.06
N GLY A 100 -1.70 22.90 -20.85
CA GLY A 100 -1.56 23.16 -22.29
C GLY A 100 -1.16 21.95 -23.13
N GLY A 101 -1.22 20.73 -22.59
CA GLY A 101 -0.77 19.51 -23.29
C GLY A 101 0.73 19.47 -23.58
N ASN A 102 1.53 20.26 -22.87
CA ASN A 102 2.97 20.34 -23.11
C ASN A 102 3.72 19.18 -22.43
N ALA A 103 4.37 18.34 -23.23
CA ALA A 103 5.13 17.17 -22.78
C ALA A 103 6.54 17.50 -22.24
N ALA A 104 6.94 18.77 -22.16
CA ALA A 104 8.23 19.15 -21.62
C ALA A 104 8.36 18.77 -20.14
N ASN A 105 9.54 18.25 -19.76
CA ASN A 105 9.89 18.00 -18.37
C ASN A 105 9.82 19.31 -17.56
N GLY A 106 9.21 19.25 -16.39
CA GLY A 106 8.98 20.42 -15.54
C GLY A 106 7.68 21.16 -15.85
N ASN A 107 6.88 20.72 -16.84
CA ASN A 107 5.56 21.30 -17.05
C ASN A 107 4.64 20.95 -15.86
N ASN A 108 4.11 21.96 -15.18
CA ASN A 108 3.28 21.74 -13.99
C ASN A 108 1.96 21.06 -14.33
N LEU A 109 1.53 20.17 -13.44
CA LEU A 109 0.17 19.67 -13.45
C LEU A 109 -0.77 20.68 -12.82
N GLN A 110 -1.98 20.74 -13.36
CA GLN A 110 -3.06 21.58 -12.89
C GLN A 110 -4.34 20.76 -12.79
N ILE A 111 -5.41 21.39 -12.33
CA ILE A 111 -6.76 20.88 -12.55
C ILE A 111 -7.47 21.72 -13.60
N GLN A 112 -8.31 21.08 -14.40
CA GLN A 112 -9.13 21.73 -15.40
C GLN A 112 -10.51 21.07 -15.43
N THR A 113 -11.55 21.80 -15.83
CA THR A 113 -12.86 21.20 -16.11
C THR A 113 -12.70 19.97 -16.99
N CYS A 114 -13.26 18.86 -16.53
CA CYS A 114 -13.17 17.59 -17.23
C CYS A 114 -13.79 17.71 -18.62
N SER A 115 -13.07 17.23 -19.64
CA SER A 115 -13.53 17.17 -21.02
C SER A 115 -13.33 15.75 -21.53
N GLY A 116 -14.42 15.09 -21.94
CA GLY A 116 -14.39 13.69 -22.36
C GLY A 116 -13.42 13.48 -23.54
N GLY A 117 -12.49 12.53 -23.39
CA GLY A 117 -11.51 12.20 -24.42
C GLY A 117 -10.37 13.22 -24.59
N ASN A 118 -10.27 14.23 -23.73
CA ASN A 118 -9.14 15.16 -23.77
C ASN A 118 -7.85 14.45 -23.34
N ALA A 119 -6.91 14.27 -24.27
CA ALA A 119 -5.64 13.59 -24.04
C ALA A 119 -4.84 14.15 -22.86
N ASN A 120 -4.93 15.46 -22.56
CA ASN A 120 -4.23 16.10 -21.44
C ASN A 120 -4.70 15.62 -20.07
N GLN A 121 -5.87 14.95 -20.00
CA GLN A 121 -6.55 14.54 -18.78
C GLN A 121 -6.62 13.02 -18.62
N MET A 122 -5.93 12.29 -19.49
CA MET A 122 -5.93 10.83 -19.51
C MET A 122 -4.69 10.28 -18.80
N TRP A 123 -4.89 9.46 -17.78
CA TRP A 123 -3.85 8.92 -16.93
C TRP A 123 -4.05 7.41 -16.75
N ASP A 124 -2.94 6.69 -16.70
CA ASP A 124 -2.89 5.29 -16.30
C ASP A 124 -2.22 5.17 -14.94
N TYR A 125 -2.70 4.26 -14.09
CA TYR A 125 -2.12 4.02 -12.77
C TYR A 125 -1.61 2.59 -12.67
N ASN A 126 -0.29 2.41 -12.76
CA ASN A 126 0.30 1.09 -12.61
C ASN A 126 0.29 0.68 -11.14
N ILE A 127 -0.55 -0.30 -10.79
CA ILE A 127 -0.68 -0.79 -9.41
C ILE A 127 0.62 -1.44 -8.91
N TRP A 128 1.40 -2.09 -9.75
CA TRP A 128 2.63 -2.79 -9.34
C TRP A 128 3.74 -1.80 -8.99
N THR A 129 3.85 -0.69 -9.73
CA THR A 129 4.86 0.34 -9.47
C THR A 129 4.34 1.52 -8.64
N ASN A 130 3.02 1.64 -8.45
CA ASN A 130 2.34 2.84 -7.92
C ASN A 130 2.70 4.12 -8.69
N LYS A 131 2.81 4.02 -10.02
CA LYS A 131 3.13 5.19 -10.87
C LYS A 131 1.87 5.69 -11.56
N LEU A 132 1.70 7.01 -11.57
CA LEU A 132 0.66 7.70 -12.32
C LEU A 132 1.29 8.26 -13.60
N THR A 133 0.93 7.69 -14.75
CA THR A 133 1.51 8.02 -16.05
C THR A 133 0.52 8.76 -16.94
N TRP A 134 0.98 9.80 -17.62
CA TRP A 134 0.21 10.46 -18.65
C TRP A 134 0.05 9.49 -19.83
N LYS A 135 -1.20 9.09 -20.10
CA LYS A 135 -1.55 8.00 -20.99
C LYS A 135 -0.94 8.21 -22.38
N ASP A 136 -0.24 7.21 -22.90
CA ASP A 136 0.42 7.21 -24.22
C ASP A 136 1.57 8.22 -24.40
N HIS A 137 2.09 8.84 -23.33
CA HIS A 137 3.15 9.86 -23.42
C HIS A 137 4.48 9.47 -22.74
N ASN A 138 4.56 8.34 -22.03
CA ASN A 138 5.73 7.92 -21.24
C ASN A 138 6.22 8.99 -20.25
N LYS A 139 5.27 9.73 -19.67
CA LYS A 139 5.54 10.77 -18.66
C LYS A 139 4.84 10.41 -17.36
N CYS A 140 5.46 10.76 -16.25
CA CYS A 140 4.99 10.45 -14.90
C CYS A 140 4.62 11.73 -14.15
N ALA A 141 3.60 11.65 -13.29
CA ALA A 141 3.39 12.65 -12.25
C ALA A 141 4.56 12.58 -11.26
N ASP A 142 5.32 13.65 -11.15
CA ASP A 142 6.58 13.72 -10.44
C ASP A 142 6.52 14.83 -9.38
N LEU A 143 6.91 14.49 -8.16
CA LEU A 143 7.07 15.46 -7.09
C LEU A 143 8.39 16.22 -7.30
N SER A 144 8.28 17.53 -7.58
CA SER A 144 9.41 18.34 -8.02
C SER A 144 10.59 18.29 -7.05
N GLY A 145 11.74 17.80 -7.54
CA GLY A 145 12.96 17.64 -6.76
C GLY A 145 12.87 16.64 -5.60
N GLY A 146 11.79 15.86 -5.49
CA GLY A 146 11.51 15.00 -4.34
C GLY A 146 11.29 15.75 -3.03
N SER A 147 11.04 17.06 -3.07
CA SER A 147 10.80 17.86 -1.87
C SER A 147 9.45 17.54 -1.25
N THR A 148 9.43 17.20 0.04
CA THR A 148 8.19 16.93 0.80
C THR A 148 7.62 18.18 1.48
N ALA A 149 8.17 19.37 1.20
CA ALA A 149 7.66 20.63 1.72
C ALA A 149 6.24 20.94 1.18
N ASP A 150 5.41 21.55 2.01
CA ASP A 150 4.07 21.99 1.59
C ASP A 150 4.18 23.02 0.46
N GLY A 151 3.32 22.88 -0.55
CA GLY A 151 3.33 23.70 -1.75
C GLY A 151 4.29 23.23 -2.84
N THR A 152 5.08 22.17 -2.60
CA THR A 152 5.95 21.61 -3.65
C THR A 152 5.11 21.24 -4.88
N PRO A 153 5.42 21.75 -6.08
CA PRO A 153 4.65 21.44 -7.28
C PRO A 153 4.74 19.97 -7.67
N ILE A 154 3.65 19.46 -8.23
CA ILE A 154 3.66 18.20 -8.96
C ILE A 154 3.67 18.55 -10.44
N HIS A 155 4.70 18.06 -11.13
CA HIS A 155 4.96 18.36 -12.53
C HIS A 155 5.02 17.08 -13.35
N LEU A 156 5.11 17.25 -14.66
CA LEU A 156 5.33 16.18 -15.60
C LEU A 156 6.84 15.95 -15.77
N TRP A 157 7.27 14.70 -15.71
CA TRP A 157 8.66 14.31 -15.97
C TRP A 157 8.73 13.00 -16.73
N ASP A 158 9.86 12.71 -17.37
CA ASP A 158 10.13 11.38 -17.90
C ASP A 158 9.98 10.32 -16.81
N CYS A 159 9.33 9.21 -17.14
CA CYS A 159 9.23 8.11 -16.19
C CYS A 159 10.60 7.50 -15.93
N VAL A 160 11.05 7.57 -14.68
CA VAL A 160 12.34 7.05 -14.21
C VAL A 160 12.15 6.25 -12.92
N TRP A 161 13.17 5.50 -12.50
CA TRP A 161 13.12 4.65 -11.32
C TRP A 161 13.54 5.40 -10.05
N ASN A 162 12.73 6.40 -9.65
CA ASN A 162 12.93 7.17 -8.43
C ASN A 162 11.63 7.26 -7.60
N ASN A 163 11.78 7.56 -6.31
CA ASN A 163 10.67 7.52 -5.36
C ASN A 163 9.76 8.75 -5.42
N ASN A 164 10.19 9.85 -6.03
CA ASN A 164 9.35 11.04 -6.23
C ASN A 164 8.30 10.87 -7.34
N GLN A 165 8.25 9.72 -8.02
CA GLN A 165 7.19 9.35 -8.99
C GLN A 165 6.25 8.26 -8.48
N VAL A 166 6.37 7.89 -7.20
CA VAL A 166 5.62 6.79 -6.59
C VAL A 166 4.53 7.36 -5.68
N TRP A 167 3.28 7.04 -6.00
CA TRP A 167 2.07 7.59 -5.37
C TRP A 167 1.19 6.47 -4.84
N ASN A 168 1.17 6.27 -3.52
CA ASN A 168 0.27 5.34 -2.87
C ASN A 168 -1.17 5.85 -2.93
N THR A 169 -2.11 4.96 -3.27
CA THR A 169 -3.55 5.23 -3.21
C THR A 169 -4.13 4.65 -1.91
N GLY A 170 -4.97 5.42 -1.21
CA GLY A 170 -5.73 4.89 -0.08
C GLY A 170 -6.74 5.89 0.47
N TYR A 171 -7.02 5.83 1.77
CA TYR A 171 -8.10 6.58 2.40
C TYR A 171 -7.64 7.28 3.67
N SER A 172 -8.37 8.34 4.03
CA SER A 172 -8.30 8.85 5.40
C SER A 172 -9.09 7.92 6.32
N ALA A 173 -8.50 7.54 7.45
CA ALA A 173 -9.17 6.75 8.49
C ALA A 173 -10.46 7.41 9.02
N SER A 174 -10.60 8.73 8.89
CA SER A 174 -11.81 9.45 9.31
C SER A 174 -12.93 9.46 8.26
N ALA A 175 -12.67 8.97 7.05
CA ALA A 175 -13.59 9.03 5.92
C ALA A 175 -13.51 7.75 5.07
N LEU A 176 -13.49 6.59 5.73
CA LEU A 176 -13.46 5.30 5.04
C LEU A 176 -14.76 5.08 4.24
N PRO A 177 -14.69 4.50 3.03
CA PRO A 177 -15.87 3.99 2.34
C PRO A 177 -16.41 2.75 3.06
N GLU A 178 -17.63 2.33 2.73
CA GLU A 178 -18.16 1.07 3.26
C GLU A 178 -17.37 -0.12 2.73
N LYS A 179 -17.02 -0.10 1.43
CA LYS A 179 -16.12 -1.05 0.79
C LYS A 179 -15.07 -0.30 -0.02
N SER A 180 -13.84 -0.77 0.03
CA SER A 180 -12.70 -0.17 -0.67
C SER A 180 -12.34 -0.88 -1.97
N GLN A 181 -12.76 -2.13 -2.17
CA GLN A 181 -12.50 -2.88 -3.40
C GLN A 181 -13.72 -3.68 -3.87
N VAL A 182 -13.81 -3.96 -5.18
CA VAL A 182 -14.78 -4.90 -5.75
C VAL A 182 -14.48 -6.31 -5.25
N GLY A 183 -15.53 -7.04 -4.85
CA GLY A 183 -15.41 -8.39 -4.30
C GLY A 183 -15.18 -8.45 -2.79
N GLN A 184 -15.05 -7.29 -2.13
CA GLN A 184 -14.94 -7.22 -0.68
C GLN A 184 -16.17 -7.81 0.01
N SER A 185 -15.98 -8.81 0.88
CA SER A 185 -17.04 -9.51 1.60
C SER A 185 -17.55 -8.70 2.80
N GLY A 186 -16.65 -8.11 3.58
CA GLY A 186 -16.94 -7.30 4.76
C GLY A 186 -17.05 -5.80 4.48
N VAL A 187 -16.73 -4.99 5.49
CA VAL A 187 -16.82 -3.52 5.44
C VAL A 187 -15.60 -2.83 6.06
N ASN A 188 -15.31 -1.60 5.62
CA ASN A 188 -14.30 -0.74 6.22
C ASN A 188 -14.87 0.32 7.18
N LYS A 189 -16.17 0.68 7.05
CA LYS A 189 -16.90 1.53 8.02
C LYS A 189 -17.34 0.71 9.23
N CYS A 190 -16.42 0.51 10.17
CA CYS A 190 -16.66 -0.34 11.32
C CYS A 190 -17.30 0.45 12.48
N THR A 191 -18.58 0.20 12.75
CA THR A 191 -19.40 1.04 13.65
C THR A 191 -19.68 0.43 15.02
N SER A 192 -19.79 -0.90 15.12
CA SER A 192 -20.17 -1.59 16.36
C SER A 192 -19.26 -2.79 16.63
N ASN A 193 -18.72 -2.88 17.85
CA ASN A 193 -17.94 -4.03 18.26
C ASN A 193 -18.88 -5.20 18.53
N SER A 194 -18.64 -6.32 17.86
CA SER A 194 -19.38 -7.57 18.01
C SER A 194 -18.47 -8.71 17.60
N GLN A 195 -18.68 -9.91 18.16
CA GLN A 195 -18.01 -11.11 17.68
C GLN A 195 -18.49 -11.56 16.29
N ASP A 196 -19.59 -10.97 15.80
CA ASP A 196 -20.07 -11.16 14.42
C ASP A 196 -19.63 -10.02 13.47
N SER A 197 -18.76 -9.11 13.93
CA SER A 197 -18.33 -7.98 13.09
C SER A 197 -17.68 -8.47 11.80
N MET A 198 -18.05 -7.84 10.69
CA MET A 198 -17.46 -8.03 9.36
C MET A 198 -16.47 -6.91 9.00
N CYS A 199 -15.92 -6.23 10.01
CA CYS A 199 -14.91 -5.19 9.80
C CYS A 199 -13.63 -5.78 9.19
N GLN A 200 -13.10 -5.17 8.13
CA GLN A 200 -11.83 -5.57 7.50
C GLN A 200 -10.75 -4.49 7.63
N THR A 201 -11.02 -3.46 8.43
CA THR A 201 -10.03 -2.43 8.78
C THR A 201 -9.29 -2.85 10.05
N SER A 202 -7.99 -3.11 9.90
CA SER A 202 -7.06 -3.54 10.95
C SER A 202 -6.21 -2.36 11.47
N TRP A 203 -5.63 -2.52 12.65
CA TRP A 203 -4.77 -1.54 13.29
C TRP A 203 -3.54 -2.18 13.92
N ILE A 204 -2.42 -1.47 13.94
CA ILE A 204 -1.21 -1.86 14.65
C ILE A 204 -0.56 -0.63 15.29
N ASN A 205 -0.54 -0.58 16.62
CA ASN A 205 -0.03 0.57 17.38
C ASN A 205 1.01 0.18 18.44
N SER A 206 0.82 -0.97 19.09
CA SER A 206 1.74 -1.49 20.11
C SER A 206 1.49 -2.99 20.37
N ALA A 207 2.26 -3.60 21.26
CA ALA A 207 2.02 -4.97 21.75
C ALA A 207 0.63 -5.13 22.42
N GLU A 208 0.02 -4.05 22.91
CA GLU A 208 -1.28 -4.09 23.58
C GLU A 208 -2.46 -3.65 22.70
N ASP A 209 -2.21 -2.91 21.61
CA ASP A 209 -3.22 -2.36 20.71
C ASP A 209 -2.88 -2.67 19.25
N PHE A 210 -3.36 -3.83 18.81
CA PHE A 210 -3.23 -4.29 17.44
C PHE A 210 -4.42 -5.18 17.07
N CYS A 211 -4.49 -5.53 15.80
CA CYS A 211 -5.45 -6.47 15.26
C CYS A 211 -4.77 -7.50 14.39
N LEU A 212 -5.41 -8.67 14.28
CA LEU A 212 -5.09 -9.76 13.38
C LEU A 212 -6.26 -9.94 12.41
N TRP A 213 -5.99 -10.42 11.20
CA TRP A 213 -7.03 -10.92 10.31
C TRP A 213 -7.21 -12.42 10.56
N ALA A 214 -8.47 -12.84 10.67
CA ALA A 214 -8.82 -14.25 10.82
C ALA A 214 -10.26 -14.52 10.36
N PRO A 215 -10.64 -15.79 10.15
CA PRO A 215 -11.82 -16.10 9.35
C PRO A 215 -13.10 -15.60 10.00
N PRO A 216 -14.09 -15.10 9.22
CA PRO A 216 -15.37 -14.70 9.79
C PRO A 216 -16.15 -15.88 10.38
N SER A 217 -15.84 -17.11 9.95
CA SER A 217 -16.35 -18.39 10.45
C SER A 217 -15.23 -19.43 10.39
N PRO A 218 -15.27 -20.51 11.20
CA PRO A 218 -14.20 -21.52 11.25
C PRO A 218 -13.72 -21.98 9.87
N GLY A 219 -12.42 -21.85 9.61
CA GLY A 219 -11.80 -22.15 8.31
C GLY A 219 -10.28 -22.22 8.40
N ASN A 220 -9.64 -22.68 7.33
CA ASN A 220 -8.18 -22.57 7.17
C ASN A 220 -7.89 -21.22 6.52
N ILE A 221 -6.84 -20.53 6.98
CA ILE A 221 -6.42 -19.22 6.48
C ILE A 221 -6.28 -19.25 4.97
N GLY A 222 -5.50 -20.21 4.44
CA GLY A 222 -5.27 -20.34 2.99
C GLY A 222 -6.54 -20.51 2.14
N ASP A 223 -7.63 -21.02 2.72
CA ASP A 223 -8.91 -21.18 2.03
C ASP A 223 -9.80 -19.92 2.14
N THR A 224 -9.55 -19.05 3.11
CA THR A 224 -10.40 -17.90 3.46
C THR A 224 -9.74 -16.53 3.29
N GLU A 225 -8.49 -16.48 2.81
CA GLU A 225 -7.63 -15.28 2.76
C GLU A 225 -8.32 -14.04 2.18
N GLN A 226 -9.21 -14.22 1.20
CA GLN A 226 -9.96 -13.12 0.56
C GLN A 226 -11.03 -12.48 1.44
N HIS A 227 -11.45 -13.14 2.52
CA HIS A 227 -12.67 -12.83 3.28
C HIS A 227 -12.42 -12.61 4.77
N GLU A 228 -11.16 -12.56 5.19
CA GLU A 228 -10.75 -12.35 6.57
C GLU A 228 -11.32 -11.06 7.17
N VAL A 229 -11.58 -11.09 8.48
CA VAL A 229 -12.08 -9.95 9.26
C VAL A 229 -11.12 -9.61 10.40
N ALA A 230 -11.12 -8.35 10.82
CA ALA A 230 -10.22 -7.85 11.85
C ALA A 230 -10.69 -8.26 13.25
N TRP A 231 -9.77 -8.88 13.99
CA TRP A 231 -9.86 -9.21 15.41
C TRP A 231 -8.84 -8.37 16.17
N CYS A 232 -9.28 -7.47 17.03
CA CYS A 232 -8.40 -6.56 17.75
C CYS A 232 -8.27 -6.95 19.22
N THR A 233 -7.10 -6.68 19.81
CA THR A 233 -6.92 -6.70 21.27
C THR A 233 -7.79 -5.64 21.95
N LYS A 234 -8.04 -4.52 21.26
CA LYS A 234 -8.87 -3.44 21.78
C LYS A 234 -10.27 -3.40 21.14
N SER A 235 -11.31 -3.29 21.98
CA SER A 235 -12.66 -2.93 21.53
C SER A 235 -12.73 -1.43 21.21
N GLY A 236 -13.81 -0.94 20.61
CA GLY A 236 -13.97 0.47 20.20
C GLY A 236 -13.56 0.75 18.74
N ARG A 237 -13.09 -0.27 18.01
CA ARG A 237 -12.72 -0.17 16.59
C ARG A 237 -13.81 -0.66 15.63
N GLY A 238 -14.92 -1.17 16.16
CA GLY A 238 -16.00 -1.78 15.37
C GLY A 238 -15.63 -3.18 14.86
N THR A 239 -14.58 -3.77 15.42
CA THR A 239 -13.99 -5.06 15.05
C THR A 239 -14.45 -6.16 15.99
N ARG A 240 -14.05 -7.39 15.71
CA ARG A 240 -14.11 -8.47 16.70
C ARG A 240 -13.04 -8.22 17.77
N VAL A 241 -13.23 -8.82 18.94
CA VAL A 241 -12.27 -8.70 20.05
C VAL A 241 -11.62 -10.05 20.28
N ILE A 242 -10.29 -10.09 20.24
CA ILE A 242 -9.52 -11.31 20.51
C ILE A 242 -9.89 -11.83 21.91
N PRO A 243 -10.31 -13.10 22.07
CA PRO A 243 -10.62 -13.63 23.40
C PRO A 243 -9.38 -13.66 24.31
N ASN A 244 -9.56 -13.42 25.61
CA ASN A 244 -8.46 -13.52 26.58
C ASN A 244 -7.84 -14.93 26.59
N GLY A 245 -6.52 -15.00 26.73
CA GLY A 245 -5.77 -16.27 26.66
C GLY A 245 -5.66 -16.88 25.26
N THR A 246 -6.03 -16.14 24.20
CA THR A 246 -5.68 -16.48 22.82
C THR A 246 -4.19 -16.23 22.59
N LEU A 247 -3.71 -15.04 22.93
CA LEU A 247 -2.31 -14.66 22.80
C LEU A 247 -1.51 -15.27 23.95
N GLN A 248 -0.45 -16.00 23.61
CA GLN A 248 0.44 -16.68 24.56
C GLN A 248 1.88 -16.19 24.47
N GLY A 249 2.21 -15.38 23.47
CA GLY A 249 3.43 -14.58 23.39
C GLY A 249 3.24 -13.49 22.35
N VAL A 250 3.77 -12.30 22.61
CA VAL A 250 3.67 -11.13 21.72
C VAL A 250 4.97 -10.35 21.77
N HIS A 251 5.57 -10.11 20.61
CA HIS A 251 6.73 -9.25 20.44
C HIS A 251 6.38 -8.15 19.43
N PHE A 252 6.32 -6.92 19.90
CA PHE A 252 6.16 -5.74 19.05
C PHE A 252 7.50 -5.04 18.89
N VAL A 253 7.84 -4.64 17.68
CA VAL A 253 9.00 -3.80 17.39
C VAL A 253 8.61 -2.64 16.49
N GLU A 254 9.05 -1.45 16.88
CA GLU A 254 9.02 -0.25 16.04
C GLU A 254 10.42 0.04 15.52
N THR A 255 10.55 0.14 14.20
CA THR A 255 11.79 0.50 13.52
C THR A 255 11.62 1.85 12.80
N PRO A 256 12.69 2.40 12.20
CA PRO A 256 12.58 3.59 11.37
C PRO A 256 11.57 3.46 10.23
N ASP A 257 11.49 2.29 9.56
CA ASP A 257 10.69 2.11 8.34
C ASP A 257 9.49 1.17 8.46
N TYR A 258 9.33 0.43 9.55
CA TYR A 258 8.15 -0.41 9.77
C TYR A 258 7.81 -0.62 11.24
N VAL A 259 6.57 -1.06 11.46
CA VAL A 259 6.18 -1.73 12.71
C VAL A 259 5.99 -3.20 12.41
N GLN A 260 6.39 -4.05 13.33
CA GLN A 260 6.21 -5.50 13.24
C GLN A 260 5.70 -6.01 14.56
N ILE A 261 4.74 -6.93 14.50
CA ILE A 261 4.28 -7.68 15.66
C ILE A 261 4.22 -9.15 15.33
N THR A 262 4.80 -9.95 16.20
CA THR A 262 4.94 -11.41 16.06
C THR A 262 4.48 -12.08 17.34
N GLY A 263 4.12 -13.35 17.26
CA GLY A 263 3.79 -14.09 18.47
C GLY A 263 3.21 -15.46 18.23
N VAL A 264 2.82 -16.07 19.35
CA VAL A 264 2.26 -17.41 19.41
C VAL A 264 0.97 -17.41 20.24
N GLY A 265 0.09 -18.36 19.99
CA GLY A 265 -1.22 -18.40 20.62
C GLY A 265 -2.04 -19.65 20.34
N ASP A 266 -3.30 -19.60 20.74
CA ASP A 266 -4.34 -20.57 20.38
C ASP A 266 -5.36 -19.87 19.48
N PHE A 267 -5.06 -19.80 18.18
CA PHE A 267 -5.87 -19.05 17.21
C PHE A 267 -7.11 -19.81 16.75
N THR A 268 -7.34 -21.01 17.27
CA THR A 268 -8.64 -21.68 17.18
C THR A 268 -9.76 -20.88 17.83
N LYS A 269 -9.41 -20.00 18.78
CA LYS A 269 -10.31 -19.05 19.44
C LYS A 269 -10.75 -17.88 18.56
N ILE A 270 -10.11 -17.69 17.39
CA ILE A 270 -10.46 -16.66 16.41
C ILE A 270 -10.80 -17.27 15.04
N ASN A 271 -11.39 -18.48 15.06
CA ASN A 271 -11.91 -19.22 13.90
C ASN A 271 -10.86 -19.84 12.95
N ILE A 272 -9.60 -19.97 13.35
CA ILE A 272 -8.63 -20.75 12.58
C ILE A 272 -8.77 -22.23 12.94
N ASN A 273 -8.87 -23.12 11.95
CA ASN A 273 -8.95 -24.54 12.24
C ASN A 273 -7.68 -25.06 12.91
N LYS A 274 -7.85 -25.99 13.86
CA LYS A 274 -6.71 -26.68 14.47
C LYS A 274 -5.93 -27.48 13.43
N GLY A 275 -4.61 -27.35 13.43
CA GLY A 275 -3.71 -28.00 12.47
C GLY A 275 -3.53 -27.22 11.17
N ASP A 276 -4.15 -26.05 11.02
CA ASP A 276 -3.88 -25.16 9.90
C ASP A 276 -2.43 -24.65 9.96
N GLN A 277 -1.67 -24.93 8.90
CA GLN A 277 -0.27 -24.56 8.77
C GLN A 277 -0.08 -23.10 8.36
N GLY A 278 -1.16 -22.45 7.92
CA GLY A 278 -1.25 -21.02 7.71
C GLY A 278 -1.39 -20.57 6.27
N GLY A 279 -1.35 -19.26 6.07
CA GLY A 279 -1.40 -18.58 4.78
C GLY A 279 -0.87 -17.15 4.86
N GLU A 280 -0.64 -16.55 3.70
CA GLU A 280 -0.20 -15.16 3.58
C GLU A 280 -1.40 -14.27 3.32
N LEU A 281 -1.50 -13.23 4.13
CA LEU A 281 -2.41 -12.11 3.96
C LEU A 281 -1.58 -10.88 3.63
N ASP A 282 -1.98 -10.15 2.60
CA ASP A 282 -1.25 -9.00 2.10
C ASP A 282 -2.20 -8.07 1.34
N ASN A 283 -1.69 -6.93 0.89
CA ASN A 283 -2.49 -6.01 0.10
C ASN A 283 -2.34 -6.15 -1.42
N ARG A 284 -1.46 -7.04 -1.91
CA ARG A 284 -1.03 -7.23 -3.30
C ARG A 284 -1.00 -8.72 -3.72
N GLY A 285 -2.16 -9.35 -3.72
CA GLY A 285 -2.33 -10.64 -4.36
C GLY A 285 -2.05 -10.59 -5.87
N PRO A 286 -1.75 -11.75 -6.50
CA PRO A 286 -1.42 -11.84 -7.92
C PRO A 286 -2.51 -11.31 -8.88
N ASP A 287 -3.77 -11.30 -8.44
CA ASP A 287 -4.91 -10.76 -9.21
C ASP A 287 -5.08 -9.24 -9.08
N GLY A 288 -4.17 -8.56 -8.37
CA GLY A 288 -4.17 -7.13 -8.11
C GLY A 288 -5.07 -6.69 -6.94
N LYS A 289 -5.74 -7.63 -6.26
CA LYS A 289 -6.52 -7.37 -5.04
C LYS A 289 -5.70 -7.67 -3.80
N GLY A 290 -6.20 -7.27 -2.64
CA GLY A 290 -5.63 -7.70 -1.36
C GLY A 290 -6.23 -9.02 -0.89
N ASN A 291 -5.56 -9.65 0.07
CA ASN A 291 -6.00 -10.78 0.86
C ASN A 291 -5.93 -10.36 2.35
N PRO A 292 -7.03 -9.90 2.98
CA PRO A 292 -8.38 -9.85 2.45
C PRO A 292 -8.65 -8.75 1.43
N ILE A 293 -9.60 -9.02 0.54
CA ILE A 293 -10.01 -8.06 -0.49
C ILE A 293 -10.59 -6.82 0.20
N GLY A 294 -9.96 -5.66 -0.03
CA GLY A 294 -10.34 -4.41 0.63
C GLY A 294 -9.92 -4.30 2.11
N GLY A 295 -8.99 -5.15 2.56
CA GLY A 295 -8.29 -5.00 3.83
C GLY A 295 -7.53 -3.67 3.89
N LEU A 296 -7.70 -2.94 4.98
CA LEU A 296 -6.98 -1.68 5.22
C LEU A 296 -6.25 -1.76 6.56
N LEU A 297 -4.98 -1.36 6.59
CA LEU A 297 -4.17 -1.36 7.80
C LEU A 297 -3.78 0.06 8.20
N TYR A 298 -4.00 0.40 9.47
CA TYR A 298 -3.68 1.70 10.02
C TYR A 298 -2.79 1.60 11.26
N GLY A 299 -2.06 2.67 11.56
CA GLY A 299 -1.34 2.79 12.82
C GLY A 299 -1.12 4.23 13.23
N ASN A 300 -0.71 4.40 14.48
CA ASN A 300 -0.40 5.70 15.08
C ASN A 300 1.09 5.92 15.34
N THR A 301 1.92 4.91 15.05
CA THR A 301 3.34 4.91 15.40
C THR A 301 4.13 5.96 14.63
N PHE A 302 3.88 6.08 13.32
CA PHE A 302 4.60 7.03 12.47
C PHE A 302 3.86 8.35 12.24
N SER A 303 2.53 8.32 12.29
CA SER A 303 1.66 9.50 12.30
C SER A 303 0.25 9.08 12.72
N ASN A 304 -0.56 10.03 13.19
CA ASN A 304 -1.90 9.76 13.66
C ASN A 304 -2.78 9.15 12.55
N ALA A 305 -3.24 7.93 12.77
CA ALA A 305 -4.08 7.16 11.86
C ALA A 305 -3.52 7.10 10.42
N MET A 306 -2.21 6.89 10.30
CA MET A 306 -1.54 6.66 9.02
C MET A 306 -2.00 5.32 8.43
N GLN A 307 -2.35 5.30 7.14
CA GLN A 307 -2.51 4.05 6.40
C GLN A 307 -1.14 3.48 6.05
N TYR A 308 -0.94 2.20 6.34
CA TYR A 308 0.21 1.43 5.84
C TYR A 308 -0.17 0.82 4.50
N HIS A 309 0.57 1.22 3.46
CA HIS A 309 0.28 0.88 2.07
C HIS A 309 1.03 -0.35 1.57
N GLU A 310 1.97 -0.87 2.35
CA GLU A 310 2.64 -2.14 2.11
C GLU A 310 2.69 -2.87 3.46
N TRP A 311 2.07 -4.04 3.53
CA TRP A 311 2.08 -4.88 4.71
C TRP A 311 1.89 -6.33 4.30
N THR A 312 2.47 -7.23 5.09
CA THR A 312 2.26 -8.68 5.01
C THR A 312 1.90 -9.21 6.38
N ASN A 313 1.08 -10.24 6.42
CA ASN A 313 0.61 -10.91 7.63
C ASN A 313 0.53 -12.41 7.37
N PHE A 314 1.22 -13.21 8.18
CA PHE A 314 1.05 -14.65 8.18
C PHE A 314 0.31 -15.08 9.44
N MET A 315 -0.63 -16.01 9.25
CA MET A 315 -1.46 -16.56 10.31
C MET A 315 -1.47 -18.07 10.19
N SER A 316 -1.41 -18.77 11.31
CA SER A 316 -1.62 -20.22 11.44
C SER A 316 -2.46 -20.48 12.70
N ASP A 317 -2.72 -21.74 13.03
CA ASP A 317 -3.47 -22.08 14.25
C ASP A 317 -2.75 -21.69 15.55
N SER A 318 -1.43 -21.47 15.49
CA SER A 318 -0.57 -21.30 16.67
C SER A 318 0.46 -20.18 16.60
N GLN A 319 0.69 -19.59 15.42
CA GLN A 319 1.65 -18.50 15.20
C GLN A 319 1.06 -17.38 14.35
N PHE A 320 1.46 -16.14 14.63
CA PHE A 320 1.18 -14.99 13.79
C PHE A 320 2.37 -14.07 13.64
N CYS A 321 2.37 -13.31 12.56
CA CYS A 321 3.25 -12.17 12.37
C CYS A 321 2.64 -11.21 11.37
N ILE A 322 2.80 -9.91 11.59
CA ILE A 322 2.43 -8.86 10.65
C ILE A 322 3.51 -7.79 10.66
N ARG A 323 3.92 -7.34 9.49
CA ARG A 323 4.82 -6.20 9.30
C ARG A 323 4.11 -5.18 8.43
N ALA A 324 4.17 -3.92 8.85
CA ALA A 324 3.55 -2.80 8.15
C ALA A 324 4.58 -1.71 7.90
N CYS A 325 4.88 -1.47 6.62
CA CYS A 325 6.00 -0.67 6.19
C CYS A 325 5.55 0.70 5.67
N LYS A 326 6.45 1.68 5.79
CA LYS A 326 6.32 3.02 5.22
C LYS A 326 7.59 3.41 4.47
N GLY A 327 7.49 4.52 3.75
CA GLY A 327 8.65 5.12 3.13
C GLY A 327 9.10 4.42 1.85
N PRO A 328 10.18 4.91 1.24
CA PRO A 328 10.70 4.42 -0.04
C PRO A 328 10.96 2.92 -0.14
N ARG A 329 11.38 2.31 0.98
CA ARG A 329 11.74 0.88 1.06
C ARG A 329 10.55 -0.02 1.41
N ALA A 330 9.33 0.52 1.50
CA ALA A 330 8.18 -0.22 2.02
C ALA A 330 7.91 -1.53 1.27
N LYS A 331 8.02 -1.54 -0.06
CA LYS A 331 7.83 -2.74 -0.89
C LYS A 331 8.93 -3.79 -0.69
N GLU A 332 10.15 -3.35 -0.40
CA GLU A 332 11.28 -4.25 -0.15
C GLU A 332 11.17 -4.90 1.24
N LEU A 333 10.78 -4.10 2.23
CA LEU A 333 10.70 -4.51 3.63
C LEU A 333 9.41 -5.27 3.97
N CYS A 334 8.35 -5.08 3.20
CA CYS A 334 7.06 -5.80 3.30
C CYS A 334 6.74 -6.38 1.92
N ASN A 335 7.55 -7.33 1.46
CA ASN A 335 7.39 -7.99 0.17
C ASN A 335 6.33 -9.10 0.25
N HIS A 336 5.62 -9.33 -0.86
CA HIS A 336 4.41 -10.17 -0.98
C HIS A 336 4.61 -11.34 -1.96
N ILE A 337 5.82 -11.91 -2.01
CA ILE A 337 6.20 -12.98 -2.96
C ILE A 337 6.75 -14.24 -2.27
N TYR A 338 6.65 -14.29 -0.94
CA TYR A 338 7.30 -15.32 -0.10
C TYR A 338 6.28 -16.07 0.77
N ASP A 339 5.13 -16.36 0.18
CA ASP A 339 3.90 -16.91 0.77
C ASP A 339 4.10 -18.22 1.53
N LEU A 340 4.93 -19.12 0.99
CA LEU A 340 5.22 -20.44 1.54
C LEU A 340 6.33 -20.44 2.61
N MET A 341 6.94 -19.30 2.92
CA MET A 341 8.08 -19.23 3.84
C MET A 341 7.67 -19.08 5.31
N GLY A 342 6.47 -18.55 5.57
CA GLY A 342 5.92 -18.39 6.91
C GLY A 342 6.61 -17.32 7.75
N CYS A 343 6.22 -17.26 9.03
CA CYS A 343 6.57 -16.17 9.92
C CYS A 343 8.06 -16.05 10.25
N GLU A 344 8.67 -17.15 10.71
CA GLU A 344 10.07 -17.09 11.18
C GLU A 344 11.06 -16.77 10.06
N TRP A 345 10.69 -17.03 8.81
CA TRP A 345 11.53 -16.71 7.66
C TRP A 345 11.30 -15.30 7.12
N ASN A 346 10.04 -14.89 6.94
CA ASN A 346 9.72 -13.55 6.45
C ASN A 346 9.94 -12.46 7.50
N MET A 347 9.65 -12.76 8.76
CA MET A 347 9.69 -11.82 9.88
C MET A 347 10.45 -12.36 11.09
N PRO A 348 11.77 -12.65 10.98
CA PRO A 348 12.56 -13.13 12.10
C PRO A 348 12.46 -12.19 13.32
N ALA A 349 12.09 -12.74 14.47
CA ALA A 349 11.79 -12.00 15.69
C ALA A 349 11.74 -12.92 16.92
N ASN A 350 11.33 -12.39 18.07
CA ASN A 350 11.01 -13.21 19.23
C ASN A 350 9.60 -13.84 19.09
N TYR A 351 9.54 -15.17 19.16
CA TYR A 351 8.30 -15.97 19.17
C TYR A 351 8.15 -16.79 20.47
N ALA A 352 8.93 -16.47 21.50
CA ALA A 352 8.93 -17.24 22.74
C ALA A 352 7.56 -17.21 23.44
N PRO A 353 7.01 -18.37 23.84
CA PRO A 353 5.80 -18.40 24.65
C PRO A 353 6.04 -17.75 26.02
N ASN A 354 4.97 -17.21 26.59
CA ASN A 354 4.93 -16.44 27.83
C ASN A 354 5.85 -15.21 27.85
N THR A 355 6.22 -14.71 26.68
CA THR A 355 6.97 -13.46 26.52
C THR A 355 6.07 -12.41 25.89
N TYR A 356 5.93 -11.27 26.55
CA TYR A 356 5.16 -10.13 26.04
C TYR A 356 6.04 -8.91 26.14
N GLU A 357 6.32 -8.26 25.02
CA GLU A 357 7.22 -7.12 25.01
C GLU A 357 6.96 -6.17 23.85
N GLN A 358 7.35 -4.92 24.06
CA GLN A 358 7.42 -3.90 23.03
C GLN A 358 8.82 -3.29 23.01
N CYS A 359 9.43 -3.21 21.84
CA CYS A 359 10.80 -2.79 21.64
C CYS A 359 10.88 -1.70 20.56
N LYS A 360 12.01 -0.99 20.56
CA LYS A 360 12.54 -0.36 19.34
C LYS A 360 13.44 -1.36 18.63
N GLY A 361 13.68 -1.17 17.34
CA GLY A 361 14.64 -2.00 16.62
C GLY A 361 15.18 -1.36 15.36
N ASP A 362 16.19 -2.01 14.79
CA ASP A 362 16.73 -1.66 13.50
C ASP A 362 15.89 -2.28 12.37
N ASP A 363 15.97 -1.70 11.17
CA ASP A 363 15.29 -2.29 10.01
C ASP A 363 15.90 -3.64 9.63
N ALA A 364 15.03 -4.59 9.31
CA ALA A 364 15.42 -5.86 8.74
C ALA A 364 16.14 -5.72 7.39
N ILE A 365 16.94 -6.75 7.10
CA ILE A 365 17.35 -7.05 5.74
C ILE A 365 16.09 -7.42 4.95
N PRO A 366 15.85 -6.83 3.76
CA PRO A 366 14.71 -7.18 2.92
C PRO A 366 14.59 -8.69 2.67
N MET A 367 13.35 -9.20 2.66
CA MET A 367 13.10 -10.63 2.50
C MET A 367 13.75 -11.18 1.22
N GLY A 368 14.47 -12.29 1.36
CA GLY A 368 15.13 -12.98 0.27
C GLY A 368 16.39 -12.30 -0.28
N VAL A 369 16.88 -11.21 0.31
CA VAL A 369 18.10 -10.53 -0.16
C VAL A 369 19.33 -11.04 0.59
N TYR A 370 20.17 -11.82 -0.09
CA TYR A 370 21.41 -12.38 0.44
C TYR A 370 22.63 -11.76 -0.26
N GLY A 371 23.17 -10.70 0.36
CA GLY A 371 24.28 -9.94 -0.20
C GLY A 371 23.86 -9.24 -1.49
N THR A 372 24.42 -9.68 -2.62
CA THR A 372 24.07 -9.17 -3.97
C THR A 372 23.09 -10.07 -4.72
N SER A 373 22.59 -11.14 -4.09
CA SER A 373 21.67 -12.09 -4.69
C SER A 373 20.27 -11.98 -4.09
N THR A 374 19.26 -12.27 -4.89
CA THR A 374 17.87 -12.36 -4.45
C THR A 374 17.40 -13.80 -4.62
N PHE A 375 16.90 -14.38 -3.54
CA PHE A 375 16.24 -15.67 -3.55
C PHE A 375 14.84 -15.53 -4.14
N HIS A 376 14.40 -16.53 -4.91
CA HIS A 376 13.03 -16.64 -5.38
C HIS A 376 12.44 -17.93 -4.86
N GLN A 377 11.24 -17.83 -4.25
CA GLN A 377 10.54 -18.98 -3.69
C GLN A 377 10.41 -20.13 -4.71
N GLY A 378 10.53 -21.36 -4.23
CA GLY A 378 10.54 -22.56 -5.07
C GLY A 378 11.92 -22.94 -5.62
N THR A 379 12.94 -22.09 -5.44
CA THR A 379 14.33 -22.42 -5.79
C THR A 379 14.99 -23.26 -4.70
N ALA A 380 15.77 -24.28 -5.09
CA ALA A 380 16.52 -25.11 -4.15
C ALA A 380 18.05 -24.86 -4.25
N PRO A 381 18.79 -24.86 -3.12
CA PRO A 381 18.29 -24.97 -1.76
C PRO A 381 17.63 -23.66 -1.29
N THR A 382 16.56 -23.78 -0.50
CA THR A 382 15.99 -22.63 0.22
C THR A 382 17.00 -22.14 1.26
N PRO A 383 17.40 -20.86 1.24
CA PRO A 383 18.35 -20.32 2.20
C PRO A 383 17.73 -20.20 3.60
N PRO A 384 18.56 -20.21 4.66
CA PRO A 384 18.07 -20.00 6.02
C PRO A 384 17.46 -18.60 6.18
N PRO A 385 16.57 -18.41 7.18
CA PRO A 385 16.01 -17.09 7.47
C PRO A 385 17.11 -16.08 7.81
N HIS A 386 16.85 -14.79 7.54
CA HIS A 386 17.73 -13.74 8.05
C HIS A 386 17.77 -13.75 9.58
N PRO A 387 18.87 -13.28 10.21
CA PRO A 387 18.86 -13.05 11.64
C PRO A 387 17.80 -12.00 11.99
N ALA A 388 17.17 -12.17 13.17
CA ALA A 388 16.32 -11.12 13.73
C ALA A 388 17.13 -9.82 13.87
N PRO A 389 16.57 -8.66 13.48
CA PRO A 389 17.23 -7.37 13.68
C PRO A 389 17.46 -7.09 15.17
N SER A 390 18.39 -6.19 15.48
CA SER A 390 18.62 -5.74 16.85
C SER A 390 17.35 -5.14 17.44
N SER A 391 16.98 -5.61 18.62
CA SER A 391 15.96 -4.97 19.47
C SER A 391 16.62 -4.19 20.59
N SER A 392 16.04 -3.04 20.93
CA SER A 392 16.51 -2.14 21.97
C SER A 392 15.34 -1.51 22.72
N ASN A 393 15.59 -0.95 23.90
CA ASN A 393 14.55 -0.31 24.73
C ASN A 393 13.32 -1.20 24.98
N CYS A 394 13.52 -2.52 25.08
CA CYS A 394 12.45 -3.48 25.27
C CYS A 394 11.79 -3.30 26.64
N GLN A 395 10.47 -3.20 26.63
CA GLN A 395 9.64 -3.13 27.81
C GLN A 395 8.85 -4.44 27.91
N ALA A 396 9.12 -5.20 28.97
CA ALA A 396 8.35 -6.39 29.28
C ALA A 396 6.95 -6.00 29.77
N LEU A 397 5.95 -6.74 29.29
CA LEU A 397 4.56 -6.64 29.67
C LEU A 397 4.16 -7.91 30.43
N PRO A 398 3.29 -7.83 31.44
CA PRO A 398 2.89 -9.00 32.21
C PRO A 398 2.03 -9.96 31.39
N SER A 399 1.12 -9.42 30.56
CA SER A 399 0.27 -10.16 29.64
C SER A 399 -0.38 -9.19 28.66
N ILE A 400 -0.94 -9.72 27.56
CA ILE A 400 -1.83 -8.96 26.68
C ILE A 400 -3.28 -9.30 27.02
N ALA A 401 -4.00 -8.30 27.51
CA ALA A 401 -5.41 -8.43 27.85
C ALA A 401 -6.27 -7.63 26.87
N SER A 402 -7.42 -8.21 26.53
CA SER A 402 -8.42 -7.50 25.75
C SER A 402 -9.12 -6.43 26.59
N GLY A 403 -9.31 -5.25 26.02
CA GLY A 403 -9.87 -4.10 26.74
C GLY A 403 -10.39 -3.01 25.80
N PRO A 404 -10.98 -1.91 26.29
CA PRO A 404 -11.38 -0.81 25.42
C PRO A 404 -10.15 -0.12 24.82
N ALA A 405 -10.25 0.26 23.54
CA ALA A 405 -9.29 1.17 22.94
C ALA A 405 -9.31 2.48 23.74
N PRO A 406 -8.15 3.16 23.87
CA PRO A 406 -8.12 4.49 24.45
C PRO A 406 -9.20 5.35 23.76
N ALA A 407 -10.07 5.98 24.56
CA ALA A 407 -11.09 6.86 24.01
C ALA A 407 -10.42 7.83 23.05
N LYS A 408 -10.94 7.96 21.83
CA LYS A 408 -10.53 9.01 20.91
C LYS A 408 -10.67 10.31 21.71
N ARG A 409 -9.58 10.94 22.17
CA ARG A 409 -9.63 12.37 22.45
C ARG A 409 -10.20 12.93 21.17
N SER A 410 -11.42 13.46 21.27
CA SER A 410 -12.21 13.90 20.14
C SER A 410 -11.27 14.53 19.11
N LEU A 411 -11.45 14.17 17.85
CA LEU A 411 -11.03 14.94 16.68
C LEU A 411 -11.75 16.31 16.72
N GLN A 412 -11.63 17.03 17.84
CA GLN A 412 -11.87 18.45 17.93
C GLN A 412 -10.81 19.03 17.00
N LYS A 413 -11.28 19.26 15.78
CA LYS A 413 -10.80 20.36 14.96
C LYS A 413 -10.40 21.48 15.91
N LYS A 414 -9.09 21.72 16.07
CA LYS A 414 -8.67 23.10 16.22
C LYS A 414 -9.08 23.73 14.90
N PHE A 415 -10.29 24.26 14.90
CA PHE A 415 -10.76 25.19 13.90
C PHE A 415 -9.77 26.34 14.00
N VAL A 416 -8.73 26.32 13.16
CA VAL A 416 -7.97 27.52 12.89
C VAL A 416 -8.95 28.39 12.13
N PRO A 417 -9.41 29.52 12.68
CA PRO A 417 -10.25 30.44 11.93
C PRO A 417 -9.56 30.74 10.61
N ARG A 418 -10.35 30.85 9.54
CA ARG A 418 -9.88 31.31 8.22
C ARG A 418 -8.94 32.50 8.41
N PHE A 419 -7.87 32.52 7.64
CA PHE A 419 -7.02 33.68 7.40
C PHE A 419 -7.84 34.97 7.51
N PRO A 420 -7.48 35.93 8.38
CA PRO A 420 -8.06 37.25 8.26
C PRO A 420 -7.71 37.75 6.86
N GLU A 421 -8.77 38.12 6.14
CA GLU A 421 -8.72 38.91 4.93
C GLU A 421 -7.63 39.97 5.11
N GLN A 422 -6.60 39.91 4.26
CA GLN A 422 -5.54 40.92 4.31
C GLN A 422 -6.22 42.27 4.13
N THR A 423 -6.16 43.09 5.17
CA THR A 423 -6.51 44.50 5.10
C THR A 423 -5.78 45.11 3.91
N PRO A 424 -6.47 45.81 2.99
CA PRO A 424 -5.80 46.52 1.91
C PRO A 424 -4.78 47.51 2.48
N PRO A 425 -3.62 47.70 1.84
CA PRO A 425 -2.64 48.68 2.30
C PRO A 425 -3.27 50.08 2.31
N PRO A 426 -2.96 50.92 3.32
CA PRO A 426 -3.51 52.26 3.41
C PRO A 426 -3.11 53.08 2.18
N SER A 427 -4.08 53.78 1.60
CA SER A 427 -3.85 54.71 0.51
C SER A 427 -2.88 55.79 0.96
N ALA A 428 -1.74 55.88 0.27
CA ALA A 428 -0.84 57.01 0.39
C ALA A 428 -1.57 58.27 -0.09
N LYS A 429 -2.07 59.08 0.85
CA LYS A 429 -2.41 60.47 0.57
C LYS A 429 -1.11 61.20 0.27
N GLY A 430 -1.04 61.74 -0.94
CA GLY A 430 0.07 62.56 -1.42
C GLY A 430 0.31 63.75 -0.50
N TYR A 431 1.59 64.08 -0.37
CA TYR A 431 2.00 65.45 -0.11
C TYR A 431 2.33 66.10 -1.46
N TYR A 432 1.77 67.31 -1.60
CA TYR A 432 1.77 68.28 -2.71
C TYR A 432 0.61 68.18 -3.69
#